data_AF-A0A845KKT9-F1
#
_entry.id   AF-A0A845KKT9-F1
#
_cell.length_a   1.000
_cell.length_b   1.000
_cell.length_c   1.000
_cell.angle_alpha   90.00
_cell.angle_beta   90.00
_cell.angle_gamma   90.00
#
_symmetry.space_group_name_H-M   'P 1'
#
loop_
_entity.id
_entity.type
_entity.pdbx_description
1 polymer ?
#
loop_
_entity_poly.entity_id
_entity_poly.type
_entity_poly.pdbx_seq_one_letter_code
_entity_poly.pdbx_strand_id
1 'polypeptide(L)'
;MNGTTPTTQDTPDKGRLQINLVSDISAYPIQGAQISIFYTGIPEAQLEQLTTDSSGQTDTIDLAAPPLEYSLNPENEVQPYSEYTMQITAEGFESVSIAGAEILADVTAIQNVSMKPIDTPEDEETVFVIPAHTLYATYPPKIPEDEIQPTFESGEIVLSRVVVPEYIVVHDGSPRDSTAKNYYVKYKDYIKNVASSEIYATWPEDTIRANVLAIMSFTLNRVYTEFYRNRGYDFTITSSTAFDHKWIPERNIYDTISVIVDELFADYLSRPNVKQPILTQYCDGRQVQCPNWMTFLL
;
A
#
# COMPACT_ATOMS: atom_id res chain seq x y z
N MET A 1 -29.89 -18.47 -43.24
CA MET A 1 -28.95 -17.39 -43.63
C MET A 1 -29.59 -16.10 -43.14
N ASN A 2 -29.09 -15.32 -42.19
CA ASN A 2 -27.78 -15.13 -41.55
C ASN A 2 -28.04 -15.13 -40.01
N GLY A 3 -27.20 -15.64 -39.12
CA GLY A 3 -25.74 -15.57 -39.12
C GLY A 3 -25.29 -14.32 -38.36
N THR A 4 -25.54 -14.27 -37.04
CA THR A 4 -24.90 -13.31 -36.12
C THR A 4 -24.57 -14.02 -34.83
N THR A 5 -23.34 -14.50 -34.76
CA THR A 5 -22.64 -14.82 -33.52
C THR A 5 -22.06 -13.51 -32.98
N PRO A 6 -22.26 -13.17 -31.70
CA PRO A 6 -21.27 -12.41 -30.96
C PRO A 6 -20.31 -13.42 -30.32
N THR A 7 -19.12 -13.50 -30.88
CA THR A 7 -17.94 -14.10 -30.26
C THR A 7 -17.29 -13.07 -29.35
N THR A 8 -17.36 -13.26 -28.05
CA THR A 8 -16.29 -12.95 -27.09
C THR A 8 -16.48 -13.93 -25.94
N GLN A 9 -15.68 -14.98 -25.90
CA GLN A 9 -15.41 -15.64 -24.62
C GLN A 9 -14.69 -14.57 -23.79
N ASP A 10 -15.29 -14.14 -22.67
CA ASP A 10 -14.65 -13.30 -21.65
C ASP A 10 -13.42 -14.04 -21.12
N THR A 11 -12.31 -13.93 -21.84
CA THR A 11 -11.01 -14.24 -21.25
C THR A 11 -10.69 -13.10 -20.30
N PRO A 12 -10.45 -13.36 -19.02
CA PRO A 12 -10.05 -12.31 -18.10
C PRO A 12 -8.81 -11.60 -18.64
N ASP A 13 -8.72 -10.29 -18.39
CA ASP A 13 -7.47 -9.54 -18.57
C ASP A 13 -6.40 -10.13 -17.63
N LYS A 14 -5.17 -9.65 -17.76
CA LYS A 14 -4.05 -10.17 -16.98
C LYS A 14 -3.31 -9.04 -16.29
N GLY A 15 -2.96 -9.28 -15.03
CA GLY A 15 -1.96 -8.51 -14.32
C GLY A 15 -0.68 -9.33 -14.16
N ARG A 16 0.41 -8.66 -13.83
CA ARG A 16 1.71 -9.30 -13.62
C ARG A 16 2.06 -9.33 -12.15
N LEU A 17 2.73 -10.39 -11.69
CA LEU A 17 3.22 -10.52 -10.33
C LEU A 17 4.72 -10.88 -10.34
N GLN A 18 5.51 -10.13 -9.57
CA GLN A 18 6.86 -10.47 -9.17
C GLN A 18 6.94 -10.51 -7.64
N ILE A 19 7.70 -11.46 -7.10
CA ILE A 19 7.88 -11.60 -5.65
C ILE A 19 9.37 -11.46 -5.32
N ASN A 20 9.69 -10.64 -4.32
CA ASN A 20 11.05 -10.36 -3.87
C ASN A 20 11.19 -10.74 -2.39
N LEU A 21 12.18 -11.58 -2.06
CA LEU A 21 12.40 -12.10 -0.72
C LEU A 21 13.75 -11.67 -0.18
N VAL A 22 13.74 -11.15 1.04
CA VAL A 22 14.94 -10.80 1.80
C VAL A 22 14.84 -11.34 3.24
N SER A 23 15.99 -11.53 3.88
CA SER A 23 16.05 -11.79 5.32
C SER A 23 15.70 -10.54 6.12
N ASP A 24 14.86 -10.66 7.14
CA ASP A 24 14.45 -9.54 8.01
C ASP A 24 15.58 -8.97 8.88
N ILE A 25 16.56 -9.80 9.26
CA ILE A 25 17.71 -9.42 10.06
C ILE A 25 18.81 -8.80 9.19
N SER A 26 19.14 -9.44 8.07
CA SER A 26 20.33 -9.10 7.29
C SER A 26 20.06 -8.28 6.02
N ALA A 27 18.79 -8.20 5.60
CA ALA A 27 18.36 -7.64 4.31
C ALA A 27 19.01 -8.30 3.08
N TYR A 28 19.71 -9.43 3.25
CA TYR A 28 20.26 -10.19 2.12
C TYR A 28 19.14 -10.90 1.35
N PRO A 29 19.22 -10.96 0.01
CA PRO A 29 18.27 -11.72 -0.79
C PRO A 29 18.24 -13.20 -0.44
N ILE A 30 17.05 -13.80 -0.43
CA ILE A 30 16.86 -15.22 -0.15
C ILE A 30 16.71 -15.97 -1.48
N GLN A 31 17.73 -16.75 -1.85
CA GLN A 31 17.73 -17.61 -3.03
C GLN A 31 17.07 -18.97 -2.74
N GLY A 32 16.37 -19.53 -3.73
CA GLY A 32 15.84 -20.89 -3.66
C GLY A 32 14.60 -21.05 -2.78
N ALA A 33 13.99 -19.94 -2.36
CA ALA A 33 12.70 -19.97 -1.68
C ALA A 33 11.61 -20.44 -2.64
N GLN A 34 10.65 -21.22 -2.15
CA GLN A 34 9.52 -21.72 -2.92
C GLN A 34 8.27 -20.91 -2.60
N ILE A 35 7.58 -20.43 -3.64
CA ILE A 35 6.33 -19.68 -3.52
C ILE A 35 5.24 -20.43 -4.25
N SER A 36 4.21 -20.89 -3.53
CA SER A 36 3.00 -21.48 -4.10
C SER A 36 1.88 -20.44 -4.13
N ILE A 37 1.22 -20.31 -5.29
CA ILE A 37 0.21 -19.27 -5.54
C ILE A 37 -1.16 -19.90 -5.76
N PHE A 38 -2.18 -19.32 -5.14
CA PHE A 38 -3.57 -19.80 -5.15
C PHE A 38 -4.52 -18.63 -5.36
N TYR A 39 -5.72 -18.88 -5.87
CA TYR A 39 -6.81 -17.92 -5.71
C TYR A 39 -7.18 -17.83 -4.22
N THR A 40 -7.36 -16.61 -3.71
CA THR A 40 -7.81 -16.43 -2.32
C THR A 40 -9.19 -17.08 -2.12
N GLY A 41 -9.33 -17.86 -1.04
CA GLY A 41 -10.53 -18.64 -0.75
C GLY A 41 -10.60 -20.02 -1.42
N ILE A 42 -9.64 -20.39 -2.28
CA ILE A 42 -9.57 -21.71 -2.94
C ILE A 42 -8.17 -22.34 -2.72
N PRO A 43 -7.82 -22.73 -1.48
CA PRO A 43 -6.45 -23.18 -1.14
C PRO A 43 -6.07 -24.54 -1.74
N GLU A 44 -7.04 -25.33 -2.22
CA GLU A 44 -6.76 -26.67 -2.79
C GLU A 44 -6.30 -26.61 -4.26
N ALA A 45 -6.45 -25.47 -4.93
CA ALA A 45 -6.15 -25.30 -6.34
C ALA A 45 -4.89 -24.45 -6.54
N GLN A 46 -3.72 -25.09 -6.41
CA GLN A 46 -2.45 -24.44 -6.72
C GLN A 46 -2.41 -24.04 -8.21
N LEU A 47 -2.13 -22.77 -8.46
CA LEU A 47 -2.08 -22.20 -9.82
C LEU A 47 -0.67 -22.26 -10.39
N GLU A 48 0.31 -21.89 -9.57
CA GLU A 48 1.70 -21.72 -10.00
C GLU A 48 2.65 -22.01 -8.82
N GLN A 49 3.88 -22.39 -9.15
CA GLN A 49 4.96 -22.49 -8.17
C GLN A 49 6.21 -21.79 -8.71
N LEU A 50 6.69 -20.81 -7.95
CA LEU A 50 7.88 -20.04 -8.30
C LEU A 50 9.04 -20.36 -7.36
N THR A 51 10.24 -20.03 -7.82
CA THR A 51 11.45 -20.11 -7.01
C THR A 51 12.26 -18.83 -7.18
N THR A 52 12.86 -18.34 -6.09
CA THR A 52 13.70 -17.15 -6.16
C THR A 52 15.10 -17.42 -6.70
N ASP A 53 15.61 -16.50 -7.48
CA ASP A 53 16.98 -16.49 -8.00
C ASP A 53 18.02 -15.98 -6.99
N SER A 54 19.27 -15.78 -7.42
CA SER A 54 20.34 -15.25 -6.56
C SER A 54 20.14 -13.81 -6.09
N SER A 55 19.22 -13.08 -6.72
CA SER A 55 18.81 -11.73 -6.33
C SER A 55 17.57 -11.74 -5.44
N GLY A 56 17.09 -12.92 -5.03
CA GLY A 56 15.91 -13.09 -4.20
C GLY A 56 14.61 -12.79 -4.93
N GLN A 57 14.62 -12.79 -6.27
CA GLN A 57 13.47 -12.42 -7.09
C GLN A 57 12.92 -13.65 -7.80
N THR A 58 11.60 -13.73 -7.96
CA THR A 58 10.99 -14.69 -8.88
C THR A 58 10.99 -14.15 -10.30
N ASP A 59 10.81 -15.04 -11.27
CA ASP A 59 10.29 -14.63 -12.58
C ASP A 59 8.95 -13.90 -12.43
N THR A 60 8.65 -13.02 -13.38
CA THR A 60 7.33 -12.37 -13.44
C THR A 60 6.34 -13.28 -14.14
N ILE A 61 5.17 -13.48 -13.52
CA ILE A 61 4.09 -14.29 -14.10
C ILE A 61 2.85 -13.46 -14.41
N ASP A 62 2.06 -13.94 -15.38
CA ASP A 62 0.75 -13.40 -15.67
C ASP A 62 -0.32 -14.12 -14.84
N LEU A 63 -1.14 -13.36 -14.13
CA LEU A 63 -2.27 -13.85 -13.36
C LEU A 63 -3.56 -13.21 -13.91
N ALA A 64 -4.66 -13.97 -13.88
CA ALA A 64 -5.95 -13.43 -14.29
C ALA A 64 -6.35 -12.25 -13.41
N ALA A 65 -6.90 -11.21 -14.03
CA ALA A 65 -7.41 -10.02 -13.38
C ALA A 65 -8.76 -9.63 -14.02
N PRO A 66 -9.63 -8.91 -13.31
CA PRO A 66 -10.81 -8.31 -13.91
C PRO A 66 -10.44 -7.32 -15.01
N PRO A 67 -11.36 -7.03 -15.95
CA PRO A 67 -11.13 -6.08 -17.03
C PRO A 67 -10.60 -4.72 -16.56
N LEU A 68 -9.63 -4.16 -17.28
CA LEU A 68 -9.02 -2.87 -16.97
C LEU A 68 -10.07 -1.76 -16.76
N GLU A 69 -11.12 -1.76 -17.57
CA GLU A 69 -12.22 -0.78 -17.53
C GLU A 69 -12.91 -0.68 -16.16
N TYR A 70 -12.90 -1.74 -15.36
CA TYR A 70 -13.50 -1.73 -14.02
C TYR A 70 -12.76 -0.79 -13.07
N SER A 71 -11.44 -0.69 -13.20
CA SER A 71 -10.60 0.20 -12.38
C SER A 71 -10.61 1.66 -12.85
N LEU A 72 -10.92 1.89 -14.14
CA LEU A 72 -10.94 3.21 -14.77
C LEU A 72 -12.32 3.88 -14.72
N ASN A 73 -13.38 3.11 -14.47
CA ASN A 73 -14.73 3.62 -14.38
C ASN A 73 -15.09 3.99 -12.92
N PRO A 74 -15.25 5.28 -12.58
CA PRO A 74 -15.58 5.69 -11.21
C PRO A 74 -16.96 5.22 -10.73
N GLU A 75 -17.86 4.89 -11.65
CA GLU A 75 -19.20 4.39 -11.33
C GLU A 75 -19.24 2.86 -11.18
N ASN A 76 -18.12 2.16 -11.42
CA ASN A 76 -18.09 0.70 -11.36
C ASN A 76 -18.24 0.19 -9.91
N GLU A 77 -19.13 -0.76 -9.68
CA GLU A 77 -19.37 -1.39 -8.37
C GLU A 77 -18.75 -2.78 -8.26
N VAL A 78 -18.20 -3.33 -9.34
CA VAL A 78 -17.57 -4.66 -9.37
C VAL A 78 -16.12 -4.55 -8.91
N GLN A 79 -15.62 -5.53 -8.16
CA GLN A 79 -14.22 -5.57 -7.75
C GLN A 79 -13.28 -5.51 -8.97
N PRO A 80 -12.39 -4.52 -9.08
CA PRO A 80 -11.55 -4.33 -10.28
C PRO A 80 -10.20 -5.06 -10.22
N TYR A 81 -9.97 -5.87 -9.18
CA TYR A 81 -8.74 -6.64 -8.97
C TYR A 81 -9.07 -8.08 -8.57
N SER A 82 -8.16 -9.00 -8.84
CA SER A 82 -8.22 -10.38 -8.34
C SER A 82 -7.38 -10.52 -7.07
N GLU A 83 -7.79 -11.40 -6.17
CA GLU A 83 -7.09 -11.68 -4.92
C GLU A 83 -6.40 -13.04 -4.97
N TYR A 84 -5.12 -13.06 -4.61
CA TYR A 84 -4.29 -14.26 -4.57
C TYR A 84 -3.70 -14.48 -3.18
N THR A 85 -3.52 -15.75 -2.84
CA THR A 85 -2.82 -16.19 -1.64
C THR A 85 -1.47 -16.77 -2.04
N MET A 86 -0.42 -16.35 -1.35
CA MET A 86 0.95 -16.83 -1.54
C MET A 86 1.40 -17.55 -0.28
N GLN A 87 1.86 -18.79 -0.43
CA GLN A 87 2.52 -19.56 0.62
C GLN A 87 4.00 -19.64 0.31
N ILE A 88 4.85 -19.18 1.23
CA ILE A 88 6.26 -18.93 1.00
C ILE A 88 7.08 -19.73 2.00
N THR A 89 8.01 -20.52 1.49
CA THR A 89 8.90 -21.35 2.31
C THR A 89 10.35 -21.18 1.83
N ALA A 90 11.29 -21.14 2.77
CA ALA A 90 12.71 -21.10 2.48
C ALA A 90 13.48 -21.87 3.56
N GLU A 91 14.57 -22.53 3.18
CA GLU A 91 15.39 -23.28 4.13
C GLU A 91 15.99 -22.35 5.19
N GLY A 92 15.75 -22.65 6.47
CA GLY A 92 16.26 -21.84 7.59
C GLY A 92 15.44 -20.60 7.92
N PHE A 93 14.25 -20.43 7.34
CA PHE A 93 13.34 -19.30 7.59
C PHE A 93 11.94 -19.77 8.00
N GLU A 94 11.27 -18.96 8.83
CA GLU A 94 9.86 -19.12 9.17
C GLU A 94 9.01 -19.03 7.89
N SER A 95 7.98 -19.86 7.77
CA SER A 95 7.09 -19.82 6.60
C SER A 95 6.19 -18.58 6.67
N VAL A 96 5.95 -17.95 5.53
CA VAL A 96 5.11 -16.76 5.42
C VAL A 96 3.93 -17.04 4.50
N SER A 97 2.75 -16.63 4.91
CA SER A 97 1.51 -16.73 4.14
C SER A 97 0.89 -15.36 3.99
N ILE A 98 0.66 -14.92 2.76
CA ILE A 98 0.06 -13.63 2.44
C ILE A 98 -1.24 -13.90 1.70
N ALA A 99 -2.37 -13.57 2.31
CA ALA A 99 -3.68 -13.72 1.71
C ALA A 99 -4.22 -12.36 1.24
N GLY A 100 -4.84 -12.32 0.06
CA GLY A 100 -5.50 -11.13 -0.47
C GLY A 100 -4.59 -10.20 -1.28
N ALA A 101 -3.45 -10.70 -1.81
CA ALA A 101 -2.61 -9.89 -2.68
C ALA A 101 -3.39 -9.51 -3.94
N GLU A 102 -3.42 -8.22 -4.24
CA GLU A 102 -4.30 -7.65 -5.26
C GLU A 102 -3.59 -7.59 -6.61
N ILE A 103 -4.20 -8.13 -7.65
CA ILE A 103 -3.68 -8.10 -9.02
C ILE A 103 -4.65 -7.33 -9.91
N LEU A 104 -4.15 -6.22 -10.48
CA LEU A 104 -4.85 -5.35 -11.43
C LEU A 104 -4.40 -5.64 -12.87
N ALA A 105 -5.28 -5.44 -13.85
CA ALA A 105 -4.96 -5.62 -15.26
C ALA A 105 -3.82 -4.70 -15.74
N ASP A 106 -3.00 -5.21 -16.67
CA ASP A 106 -1.93 -4.53 -17.42
C ASP A 106 -0.73 -3.98 -16.61
N VAL A 107 -0.82 -3.95 -15.29
CA VAL A 107 0.24 -3.45 -14.39
C VAL A 107 1.01 -4.59 -13.70
N THR A 108 2.17 -4.26 -13.13
CA THR A 108 2.98 -5.24 -12.38
C THR A 108 2.83 -5.00 -10.88
N ALA A 109 2.24 -5.96 -10.18
CA ALA A 109 2.31 -6.07 -8.73
C ALA A 109 3.68 -6.62 -8.31
N ILE A 110 4.28 -5.98 -7.31
CA ILE A 110 5.54 -6.38 -6.68
C ILE A 110 5.22 -6.72 -5.23
N GLN A 111 5.34 -8.00 -4.88
CA GLN A 111 5.21 -8.47 -3.52
C GLN A 111 6.60 -8.57 -2.89
N ASN A 112 6.94 -7.61 -2.03
CA ASN A 112 8.13 -7.73 -1.21
C ASN A 112 7.79 -8.50 0.07
N VAL A 113 8.67 -9.41 0.49
CA VAL A 113 8.50 -10.23 1.69
C VAL A 113 9.80 -10.28 2.45
N SER A 114 9.72 -9.99 3.74
CA SER A 114 10.83 -10.09 4.67
C SER A 114 10.65 -11.33 5.54
N MET A 115 11.52 -12.33 5.41
CA MET A 115 11.41 -13.59 6.15
C MET A 115 12.35 -13.61 7.36
N LYS A 116 11.82 -14.10 8.49
CA LYS A 116 12.56 -14.28 9.74
C LYS A 116 13.34 -15.60 9.73
N PRO A 117 14.64 -15.59 10.03
CA PRO A 117 15.38 -16.83 10.25
C PRO A 117 14.82 -17.64 11.42
N ILE A 118 14.88 -18.96 11.31
CA ILE A 118 14.41 -19.87 12.36
C ILE A 118 15.36 -19.77 13.57
N ASP A 119 14.83 -19.33 14.70
CA ASP A 119 15.57 -19.27 15.97
C ASP A 119 15.21 -20.46 16.88
N THR A 120 14.03 -21.06 16.71
CA THR A 120 13.55 -22.19 17.52
C THR A 120 12.85 -23.27 16.69
N PRO A 121 12.88 -24.56 17.08
CA PRO A 121 12.24 -25.63 16.31
C PRO A 121 10.70 -25.58 16.24
N GLU A 122 10.06 -24.67 16.99
CA GLU A 122 8.59 -24.51 17.07
C GLU A 122 8.04 -23.47 16.09
N ASP A 123 8.85 -23.02 15.13
CA ASP A 123 8.54 -21.79 14.40
C ASP A 123 7.26 -21.88 13.54
N GLU A 124 6.37 -20.95 13.89
CA GLU A 124 4.99 -20.80 13.42
C GLU A 124 4.96 -20.18 12.01
N GLU A 125 3.93 -20.53 11.23
CA GLU A 125 3.60 -19.83 10.00
C GLU A 125 3.18 -18.40 10.33
N THR A 126 3.88 -17.39 9.80
CA THR A 126 3.44 -16.00 9.91
C THR A 126 2.41 -15.70 8.82
N VAL A 127 1.19 -15.34 9.22
CA VAL A 127 0.10 -15.05 8.30
C VAL A 127 -0.18 -13.54 8.25
N PHE A 128 -0.15 -12.98 7.04
CA PHE A 128 -0.58 -11.63 6.73
C PHE A 128 -1.86 -11.67 5.88
N VAL A 129 -2.79 -10.77 6.21
CA VAL A 129 -4.05 -10.62 5.48
C VAL A 129 -4.12 -9.21 4.95
N ILE A 130 -4.16 -9.09 3.63
CA ILE A 130 -4.39 -7.83 2.93
C ILE A 130 -5.90 -7.68 2.80
N PRO A 131 -6.52 -6.70 3.49
CA PRO A 131 -7.95 -6.44 3.34
C PRO A 131 -8.23 -5.79 1.98
N ALA A 132 -9.49 -5.83 1.57
CA ALA A 132 -9.96 -5.24 0.32
C ALA A 132 -9.57 -3.75 0.16
N HIS A 133 -9.23 -3.34 -1.05
CA HIS A 133 -8.85 -1.98 -1.43
C HIS A 133 -9.82 -0.91 -0.91
N THR A 134 -9.30 0.25 -0.51
CA THR A 134 -10.12 1.33 0.07
C THR A 134 -11.14 1.96 -0.88
N LEU A 135 -10.87 1.92 -2.19
CA LEU A 135 -11.81 2.36 -3.24
C LEU A 135 -12.94 1.35 -3.52
N TYR A 136 -12.84 0.12 -3.02
CA TYR A 136 -13.84 -0.92 -3.22
C TYR A 136 -14.64 -1.22 -1.94
N ALA A 137 -13.95 -1.42 -0.82
CA ALA A 137 -14.59 -1.71 0.46
C ALA A 137 -14.92 -0.43 1.26
N THR A 138 -15.82 -0.57 2.23
CA THR A 138 -16.18 0.52 3.13
C THR A 138 -15.24 0.58 4.32
N TYR A 139 -14.60 1.73 4.49
CA TYR A 139 -13.75 2.04 5.63
C TYR A 139 -14.33 3.18 6.46
N PRO A 140 -13.94 3.34 7.74
CA PRO A 140 -14.35 4.48 8.55
C PRO A 140 -14.07 5.81 7.84
N PRO A 141 -15.06 6.74 7.79
CA PRO A 141 -14.89 8.02 7.10
C PRO A 141 -13.86 8.88 7.81
N LYS A 142 -13.11 9.66 7.03
CA LYS A 142 -12.06 10.56 7.54
C LYS A 142 -12.67 11.65 8.43
N ILE A 143 -12.05 11.88 9.59
CA ILE A 143 -12.45 12.92 10.54
C ILE A 143 -11.89 14.25 10.07
N PRO A 144 -12.73 15.30 9.98
CA PRO A 144 -12.26 16.61 9.57
C PRO A 144 -11.15 17.24 10.40
N GLU A 145 -10.13 17.72 9.71
CA GLU A 145 -9.01 18.48 10.26
C GLU A 145 -8.66 19.68 9.37
N ASP A 146 -8.11 20.72 9.99
CA ASP A 146 -7.67 21.92 9.27
C ASP A 146 -6.44 21.63 8.40
N GLU A 147 -6.38 22.26 7.22
CA GLU A 147 -5.21 22.20 6.32
C GLU A 147 -3.89 22.65 7.01
N ILE A 148 -4.00 23.54 7.99
CA ILE A 148 -2.88 24.11 8.75
C ILE A 148 -3.01 23.64 10.19
N GLN A 149 -2.08 22.80 10.62
CA GLN A 149 -2.08 22.25 11.98
C GLN A 149 -1.33 23.18 12.96
N PRO A 150 -1.74 23.22 14.24
CA PRO A 150 -1.00 23.97 15.25
C PRO A 150 0.38 23.34 15.47
N THR A 151 1.43 24.16 15.37
CA THR A 151 2.79 23.78 15.72
C THR A 151 3.06 24.20 17.17
N PHE A 152 3.36 23.25 18.06
CA PHE A 152 3.68 23.56 19.45
C PHE A 152 5.18 23.83 19.59
N GLU A 153 5.55 25.04 20.02
CA GLU A 153 6.93 25.36 20.41
C GLU A 153 7.22 24.92 21.85
N SER A 154 6.91 23.67 22.21
CA SER A 154 7.28 23.11 23.51
C SER A 154 8.69 22.53 23.45
N GLY A 155 9.67 23.42 23.63
CA GLY A 155 10.85 23.17 24.46
C GLY A 155 11.96 22.20 24.04
N GLU A 156 11.78 21.28 23.09
CA GLU A 156 12.87 20.32 22.81
C GLU A 156 13.33 20.27 21.35
N ILE A 157 12.51 19.98 20.34
CA ILE A 157 12.94 20.08 18.91
C ILE A 157 11.73 20.38 18.03
N VAL A 158 11.52 21.65 17.63
CA VAL A 158 10.62 21.95 16.50
C VAL A 158 11.45 21.91 15.22
N LEU A 159 11.02 21.12 14.23
CA LEU A 159 11.66 21.09 12.93
C LEU A 159 11.61 22.49 12.31
N SER A 160 12.77 23.13 12.15
CA SER A 160 12.89 24.48 11.58
C SER A 160 12.65 24.53 10.07
N ARG A 161 12.58 23.35 9.43
CA ARG A 161 12.30 23.14 8.01
C ARG A 161 11.67 21.77 7.80
N VAL A 162 11.02 21.59 6.65
CA VAL A 162 10.53 20.27 6.24
C VAL A 162 11.73 19.37 5.95
N VAL A 163 11.71 18.17 6.53
CA VAL A 163 12.73 17.15 6.33
C VAL A 163 12.01 15.84 6.00
N VAL A 164 12.44 15.18 4.92
CA VAL A 164 12.00 13.83 4.61
C VAL A 164 12.69 12.87 5.59
N PRO A 165 11.93 12.15 6.44
CA PRO A 165 12.52 11.25 7.42
C PRO A 165 13.06 9.98 6.75
N GLU A 166 13.97 9.30 7.43
CA GLU A 166 14.40 7.96 7.00
C GLU A 166 13.28 6.94 7.19
N TYR A 167 12.65 6.95 8.38
CA TYR A 167 11.57 6.05 8.76
C TYR A 167 10.31 6.80 9.21
N ILE A 168 9.15 6.20 8.94
CA ILE A 168 7.86 6.51 9.51
C ILE A 168 7.51 5.40 10.49
N VAL A 169 7.18 5.77 11.72
CA VAL A 169 6.63 4.84 12.72
C VAL A 169 5.11 4.80 12.54
N VAL A 170 4.61 3.74 11.90
CA VAL A 170 3.19 3.54 11.61
C VAL A 170 2.56 2.76 12.76
N HIS A 171 1.56 3.34 13.41
CA HIS A 171 0.73 2.66 14.38
C HIS A 171 -0.44 1.97 13.68
N ASP A 172 -0.47 0.64 13.72
CA ASP A 172 -1.41 -0.16 12.92
C ASP A 172 -2.81 -0.26 13.55
N GLY A 173 -3.44 0.89 13.77
CA GLY A 173 -4.74 0.98 14.42
C GLY A 173 -5.18 2.42 14.65
N SER A 174 -6.27 2.60 15.37
CA SER A 174 -6.71 3.91 15.87
C SER A 174 -5.68 4.45 16.88
N PRO A 175 -5.48 5.78 17.01
CA PRO A 175 -4.55 6.34 18.00
C PRO A 175 -4.81 5.90 19.45
N ARG A 176 -6.00 5.40 19.76
CA ARG A 176 -6.40 4.94 21.10
C ARG A 176 -6.23 3.43 21.31
N ASP A 177 -5.86 2.69 20.29
CA ASP A 177 -5.66 1.25 20.37
C ASP A 177 -4.24 0.94 20.85
N SER A 178 -4.06 0.84 22.17
CA SER A 178 -2.75 0.50 22.75
C SER A 178 -2.27 -0.93 22.45
N THR A 179 -3.10 -1.77 21.82
CA THR A 179 -2.73 -3.14 21.45
C THR A 179 -2.20 -3.25 20.02
N ALA A 180 -2.41 -2.22 19.21
CA ALA A 180 -1.92 -2.16 17.84
C ALA A 180 -0.38 -2.09 17.78
N LYS A 181 0.19 -2.76 16.79
CA LYS A 181 1.64 -2.84 16.58
C LYS A 181 2.17 -1.56 15.91
N ASN A 182 3.35 -1.13 16.32
CA ASN A 182 4.10 -0.08 15.64
C ASN A 182 5.08 -0.70 14.63
N TYR A 183 5.04 -0.23 13.38
CA TYR A 183 5.95 -0.65 12.31
C TYR A 183 6.91 0.48 11.96
N TYR A 184 8.19 0.15 11.83
CA TYR A 184 9.23 1.08 11.39
C TYR A 184 9.45 0.89 9.89
N VAL A 185 8.90 1.78 9.09
CA VAL A 185 8.85 1.63 7.63
C VAL A 185 9.66 2.76 7.00
N LYS A 186 10.51 2.46 6.01
CA LYS A 186 11.21 3.52 5.28
C LYS A 186 10.20 4.45 4.63
N TYR A 187 10.45 5.74 4.61
CA TYR A 187 9.49 6.72 4.09
C TYR A 187 8.99 6.38 2.67
N LYS A 188 9.90 6.01 1.76
CA LYS A 188 9.51 5.60 0.39
C LYS A 188 8.56 4.42 0.36
N ASP A 189 8.87 3.38 1.13
CA ASP A 189 8.08 2.15 1.17
C ASP A 189 6.70 2.42 1.80
N TYR A 190 6.64 3.30 2.80
CA TYR A 190 5.39 3.77 3.37
C TYR A 190 4.52 4.47 2.31
N ILE A 191 5.07 5.41 1.54
CA ILE A 191 4.31 6.14 0.52
C ILE A 191 3.85 5.18 -0.59
N LYS A 192 4.71 4.26 -1.06
CA LYS A 192 4.35 3.25 -2.07
C LYS A 192 3.20 2.35 -1.60
N ASN A 193 3.24 1.93 -0.33
CA ASN A 193 2.20 1.11 0.29
C ASN A 193 0.87 1.86 0.38
N VAL A 194 0.88 3.09 0.91
CA VAL A 194 -0.30 3.94 1.03
C VAL A 194 -0.91 4.24 -0.33
N ALA A 195 -0.11 4.72 -1.28
CA ALA A 195 -0.59 5.01 -2.62
C ALA A 195 -1.23 3.78 -3.25
N SER A 196 -0.56 2.64 -3.16
CA SER A 196 -1.10 1.41 -3.70
C SER A 196 -2.39 0.94 -2.97
N SER A 197 -2.68 1.42 -1.75
CA SER A 197 -3.87 1.05 -0.94
C SER A 197 -5.05 1.99 -1.15
N GLU A 198 -4.77 3.20 -1.63
CA GLU A 198 -5.72 4.31 -1.70
C GLU A 198 -6.05 4.73 -3.14
N ILE A 199 -5.22 4.34 -4.12
CA ILE A 199 -5.50 4.55 -5.55
C ILE A 199 -5.23 3.28 -6.36
N TYR A 200 -5.94 3.11 -7.47
CA TYR A 200 -5.64 2.03 -8.40
C TYR A 200 -4.40 2.36 -9.23
N ALA A 201 -3.49 1.38 -9.35
CA ALA A 201 -2.25 1.51 -10.10
C ALA A 201 -2.43 1.58 -11.62
N THR A 202 -3.65 1.31 -12.11
CA THR A 202 -4.06 1.39 -13.51
C THR A 202 -4.44 2.79 -13.96
N TRP A 203 -4.59 3.74 -13.03
CA TRP A 203 -4.95 5.12 -13.33
C TRP A 203 -3.89 5.83 -14.18
N PRO A 204 -4.26 6.88 -14.93
CA PRO A 204 -3.31 7.67 -15.70
C PRO A 204 -2.14 8.17 -14.85
N GLU A 205 -0.96 8.29 -15.45
CA GLU A 205 0.26 8.66 -14.74
C GLU A 205 0.13 10.00 -13.99
N ASP A 206 -0.45 11.02 -14.64
CA ASP A 206 -0.69 12.33 -14.02
C ASP A 206 -1.70 12.26 -12.86
N THR A 207 -2.66 11.34 -12.95
CA THR A 207 -3.60 11.07 -11.87
C THR A 207 -2.87 10.44 -10.68
N ILE A 208 -2.01 9.43 -10.91
CA ILE A 208 -1.17 8.83 -9.86
C ILE A 208 -0.25 9.91 -9.24
N ARG A 209 0.39 10.74 -10.07
CA ARG A 209 1.29 11.82 -9.64
C ARG A 209 0.61 12.81 -8.70
N ALA A 210 -0.59 13.27 -9.05
CA ALA A 210 -1.33 14.22 -8.22
C ALA A 210 -1.72 13.62 -6.85
N ASN A 211 -2.16 12.37 -6.82
CA ASN A 211 -2.54 11.68 -5.58
C ASN A 211 -1.33 11.34 -4.71
N VAL A 212 -0.20 10.92 -5.30
CA VAL A 212 1.07 10.69 -4.58
C VAL A 212 1.56 11.99 -3.92
N LEU A 213 1.49 13.14 -4.61
CA LEU A 213 1.83 14.44 -4.00
C LEU A 213 0.93 14.78 -2.80
N ALA A 214 -0.36 14.47 -2.88
CA ALA A 214 -1.28 14.64 -1.77
C ALA A 214 -0.92 13.73 -0.59
N ILE A 215 -0.62 12.45 -0.82
CA ILE A 215 -0.19 11.51 0.22
C ILE A 215 1.09 12.02 0.88
N MET A 216 2.10 12.41 0.09
CA MET A 216 3.38 12.90 0.59
C MET A 216 3.23 14.17 1.43
N SER A 217 2.42 15.13 0.98
CA SER A 217 2.15 16.38 1.71
C SER A 217 1.52 16.11 3.07
N PHE A 218 0.50 15.25 3.13
CA PHE A 218 -0.15 14.86 4.39
C PHE A 218 0.86 14.18 5.32
N THR A 219 1.63 13.21 4.82
CA THR A 219 2.61 12.49 5.64
C THR A 219 3.68 13.41 6.19
N LEU A 220 4.22 14.32 5.37
CA LEU A 220 5.21 15.30 5.82
C LEU A 220 4.60 16.34 6.76
N ASN A 221 3.30 16.65 6.67
CA ASN A 221 2.62 17.46 7.68
C ASN A 221 2.65 16.78 9.06
N ARG A 222 2.29 15.48 9.14
CA ARG A 222 2.32 14.72 10.40
C ARG A 222 3.72 14.67 11.01
N VAL A 223 4.74 14.52 10.17
CA VAL A 223 6.16 14.56 10.58
C VAL A 223 6.54 15.96 11.08
N TYR A 224 6.31 17.00 10.27
CA TYR A 224 6.72 18.37 10.55
C TYR A 224 6.09 18.93 11.84
N THR A 225 4.81 18.62 12.06
CA THR A 225 4.03 19.10 13.20
C THR A 225 4.18 18.22 14.43
N GLU A 226 4.87 17.08 14.29
CA GLU A 226 4.96 16.03 15.29
C GLU A 226 3.59 15.70 15.90
N PHE A 227 2.56 15.64 15.05
CA PHE A 227 1.16 15.72 15.44
C PHE A 227 0.78 14.77 16.59
N TYR A 228 1.22 13.51 16.50
CA TYR A 228 0.97 12.50 17.52
C TYR A 228 1.93 12.60 18.70
N ARG A 229 3.22 12.90 18.46
CA ARG A 229 4.21 13.01 19.54
C ARG A 229 3.92 14.18 20.49
N ASN A 230 3.48 15.32 19.94
CA ASN A 230 3.00 16.47 20.70
C ASN A 230 1.73 16.18 21.53
N ARG A 231 1.10 15.03 21.31
CA ARG A 231 -0.07 14.55 22.07
C ARG A 231 0.26 13.38 23.00
N GLY A 232 1.55 13.07 23.19
CA GLY A 232 2.02 12.04 24.11
C GLY A 232 2.11 10.63 23.52
N TYR A 233 2.01 10.48 22.20
CA TYR A 233 2.21 9.20 21.51
C TYR A 233 3.67 9.03 21.06
N ASP A 234 4.10 7.79 20.81
CA ASP A 234 5.47 7.47 20.38
C ASP A 234 5.59 7.16 18.87
N PHE A 235 4.48 7.21 18.14
CA PHE A 235 4.42 6.97 16.69
C PHE A 235 4.27 8.25 15.87
N THR A 236 4.43 8.12 14.55
CA THR A 236 4.40 9.25 13.61
C THR A 236 3.02 9.44 12.98
N ILE A 237 2.36 8.34 12.64
CA ILE A 237 1.11 8.30 11.89
C ILE A 237 0.38 6.99 12.18
N THR A 238 -0.93 6.95 11.98
CA THR A 238 -1.76 5.74 12.10
C THR A 238 -2.08 5.10 10.75
N SER A 239 -2.53 3.84 10.75
CA SER A 239 -3.07 3.14 9.56
C SER A 239 -4.59 3.25 9.41
N SER A 240 -5.24 4.03 10.28
CA SER A 240 -6.69 4.19 10.33
C SER A 240 -7.17 5.29 9.39
N THR A 241 -8.02 4.94 8.42
CA THR A 241 -8.60 5.89 7.43
C THR A 241 -9.39 7.04 8.07
N ALA A 242 -9.90 6.85 9.28
CA ALA A 242 -10.59 7.88 10.03
C ALA A 242 -9.65 9.04 10.43
N PHE A 243 -8.36 8.76 10.61
CA PHE A 243 -7.40 9.74 11.12
C PHE A 243 -6.32 10.08 10.10
N ASP A 244 -5.79 9.07 9.42
CA ASP A 244 -4.66 9.20 8.48
C ASP A 244 -4.93 8.42 7.20
N HIS A 245 -3.89 7.87 6.57
CA HIS A 245 -4.00 7.03 5.39
C HIS A 245 -4.17 5.55 5.76
N LYS A 246 -4.75 4.78 4.85
CA LYS A 246 -4.67 3.33 4.93
C LYS A 246 -3.26 2.87 4.56
N TRP A 247 -2.59 2.26 5.54
CA TRP A 247 -1.38 1.47 5.35
C TRP A 247 -1.70 0.03 5.74
N ILE A 248 -1.14 -0.94 5.04
CA ILE A 248 -1.40 -2.37 5.28
C ILE A 248 -0.06 -3.11 5.32
N PRO A 249 0.26 -3.86 6.39
CA PRO A 249 1.50 -4.62 6.48
C PRO A 249 1.58 -5.68 5.37
N GLU A 250 2.78 -5.86 4.81
CA GLU A 250 3.10 -6.89 3.81
C GLU A 250 2.23 -6.90 2.54
N ARG A 251 1.54 -5.80 2.21
CA ARG A 251 0.81 -5.75 0.94
C ARG A 251 1.72 -5.51 -0.26
N ASN A 252 1.29 -5.99 -1.42
CA ASN A 252 1.94 -5.71 -2.68
C ASN A 252 1.85 -4.22 -3.05
N ILE A 253 2.86 -3.76 -3.78
CA ILE A 253 2.92 -2.43 -4.41
C ILE A 253 2.90 -2.60 -5.93
N TYR A 254 2.83 -1.51 -6.67
CA TYR A 254 2.82 -1.57 -8.13
C TYR A 254 3.99 -0.80 -8.76
N ASP A 255 4.46 -1.25 -9.91
CA ASP A 255 5.53 -0.63 -10.68
C ASP A 255 5.20 0.81 -11.09
N THR A 256 3.99 1.04 -11.61
CA THR A 256 3.51 2.38 -12.02
C THR A 256 3.55 3.38 -10.87
N ILE A 257 3.06 2.99 -9.69
CA ILE A 257 3.09 3.81 -8.47
C ILE A 257 4.54 4.00 -7.99
N SER A 258 5.34 2.94 -8.01
CA SER A 258 6.71 2.97 -7.52
C SER A 258 7.58 3.97 -8.28
N VAL A 259 7.47 4.01 -9.61
CA VAL A 259 8.18 4.96 -10.48
C VAL A 259 7.84 6.40 -10.08
N ILE A 260 6.56 6.70 -9.89
CA ILE A 260 6.09 8.05 -9.56
C ILE A 260 6.51 8.48 -8.14
N VAL A 261 6.44 7.58 -7.16
CA VAL A 261 6.94 7.89 -5.81
C VAL A 261 8.45 8.16 -5.81
N ASP A 262 9.22 7.43 -6.64
CA ASP A 262 10.65 7.65 -6.74
C ASP A 262 11.01 8.97 -7.46
N GLU A 263 10.21 9.39 -8.44
CA GLU A 263 10.31 10.70 -9.11
C GLU A 263 10.04 11.86 -8.15
N LEU A 264 8.95 11.77 -7.37
CA LEU A 264 8.44 12.87 -6.56
C LEU A 264 9.04 12.95 -5.15
N PHE A 265 9.95 12.06 -4.76
CA PHE A 265 10.35 11.82 -3.36
C PHE A 265 10.72 13.06 -2.52
N ALA A 266 11.14 14.17 -3.13
CA ALA A 266 11.50 15.41 -2.44
C ALA A 266 10.40 16.49 -2.42
N ASP A 267 9.25 16.24 -3.05
CA ASP A 267 8.21 17.22 -3.30
C ASP A 267 7.06 17.13 -2.30
N TYR A 268 6.42 18.28 -2.04
CA TYR A 268 5.21 18.39 -1.22
C TYR A 268 4.44 19.67 -1.55
N LEU A 269 3.17 19.72 -1.18
CA LEU A 269 2.33 20.89 -1.41
C LEU A 269 2.52 21.93 -0.30
N SER A 270 2.71 23.19 -0.69
CA SER A 270 2.87 24.34 0.22
C SER A 270 1.97 25.50 -0.19
N ARG A 271 1.57 26.34 0.77
CA ARG A 271 0.87 27.60 0.51
C ARG A 271 1.77 28.80 0.82
N PRO A 272 1.60 29.94 0.13
CA PRO A 272 2.29 31.17 0.47
C PRO A 272 2.09 31.53 1.95
N ASN A 273 3.18 31.91 2.62
CA ASN A 273 3.22 32.26 4.05
C ASN A 273 2.89 31.12 5.04
N VAL A 274 2.82 29.86 4.58
CA VAL A 274 2.67 28.68 5.44
C VAL A 274 3.98 27.89 5.45
N LYS A 275 4.56 27.67 6.64
CA LYS A 275 5.85 26.97 6.79
C LYS A 275 5.76 25.45 6.71
N GLN A 276 4.62 24.89 7.15
CA GLN A 276 4.38 23.45 7.14
C GLN A 276 3.88 22.97 5.75
N PRO A 277 4.11 21.70 5.39
CA PRO A 277 3.36 21.05 4.32
C PRO A 277 1.86 21.12 4.62
N ILE A 278 1.02 21.22 3.60
CA ILE A 278 -0.42 21.29 3.82
C ILE A 278 -0.95 19.91 4.18
N LEU A 279 -1.82 19.83 5.20
CA LEU A 279 -2.58 18.61 5.50
C LEU A 279 -3.65 18.42 4.43
N THR A 280 -3.29 17.68 3.38
CA THR A 280 -4.09 17.36 2.22
C THR A 280 -5.08 16.23 2.54
N GLN A 281 -6.08 16.51 3.38
CA GLN A 281 -7.17 15.57 3.57
C GLN A 281 -7.90 15.37 2.23
N TYR A 282 -8.14 14.10 1.90
CA TYR A 282 -8.98 13.71 0.79
C TYR A 282 -9.99 12.66 1.22
N CYS A 283 -11.07 12.59 0.47
CA CYS A 283 -12.01 11.50 0.53
C CYS A 283 -12.29 10.95 -0.85
N ASP A 284 -12.93 9.78 -0.86
CA ASP A 284 -13.17 9.02 -2.08
C ASP A 284 -14.09 9.71 -3.09
N GLY A 285 -14.81 10.76 -2.68
CA GLY A 285 -15.69 11.56 -3.54
C GLY A 285 -16.96 10.83 -3.99
N ARG A 286 -17.02 9.51 -3.78
CA ARG A 286 -18.10 8.61 -4.16
C ARG A 286 -18.97 8.22 -2.96
N GLN A 287 -18.39 7.67 -1.89
CA GLN A 287 -19.14 7.32 -0.68
C GLN A 287 -19.27 8.51 0.28
N VAL A 288 -18.32 9.46 0.25
CA VAL A 288 -18.36 10.67 1.07
C VAL A 288 -18.08 11.91 0.21
N GLN A 289 -18.96 12.92 0.28
CA GLN A 289 -18.68 14.26 -0.25
C GLN A 289 -17.97 15.10 0.82
N CYS A 290 -16.84 15.71 0.47
CA CYS A 290 -16.05 16.54 1.38
C CYS A 290 -15.96 17.98 0.87
N PRO A 291 -16.93 18.85 1.22
CA PRO A 291 -16.87 20.26 0.85
C PRO A 291 -15.62 20.89 1.45
N ASN A 292 -14.79 21.51 0.60
CA ASN A 292 -13.51 22.15 0.92
C ASN A 292 -12.28 21.23 1.06
N TRP A 293 -12.36 19.94 0.72
CA TRP A 293 -11.21 19.04 0.62
C TRP A 293 -10.92 18.65 -0.82
N MET A 294 -9.76 18.04 -1.05
CA MET A 294 -9.50 17.38 -2.32
C MET A 294 -10.33 16.09 -2.38
N THR A 295 -10.97 15.82 -3.51
CA THR A 295 -11.40 14.45 -3.85
C THR A 295 -10.25 13.75 -4.54
N PHE A 296 -10.24 12.41 -4.62
CA PHE A 296 -9.36 11.75 -5.59
C PHE A 296 -9.57 12.41 -6.96
N LEU A 297 -8.47 12.84 -7.57
CA LEU A 297 -8.48 13.20 -8.97
C LEU A 297 -8.54 11.88 -9.71
N LEU A 298 -9.56 11.69 -10.54
CA LEU A 298 -9.74 10.54 -11.43
C LEU A 298 -9.19 10.92 -12.80
#